data_AF-A0A0P7YCV8-F1
#
_entry.id   AF-A0A0P7YCV8-F1
#
_cell.length_a   1.000
_cell.length_b   1.000
_cell.length_c   1.000
_cell.angle_alpha   90.00
_cell.angle_beta   90.00
_cell.angle_gamma   90.00
#
_symmetry.space_group_name_H-M   'P 1'
#
loop_
_entity.id
_entity.type
_entity.pdbx_description
1 polymer ?
#
loop_
_entity_poly.entity_id
_entity_poly.type
_entity_poly.pdbx_seq_one_letter_code
_entity_poly.pdbx_strand_id
1 'polypeptide(L)'
;MTRAIYRITGPDREAFLQGLVTNDVAKLADGIVYAAFLTPQGKYIADFFLIPADDTVLLDIDASIAAPTIQRLSMYRLRADVQIEETALHLHRGSGTPPPDGFADPRHPDMGWRAYRDTPQADDEIDWTALRVAHCIPETGIELTPDTFILEAGFERLSGVDFHKGCYVGQEVTARMKHKTQLRKGLARVHLSGPAKPGTPLTGDGKPAGELHSVAGDQAIAYLRFDRAGNGLMAGDVAVTWEKD
;
A
#
# COMPACT_ATOMS: atom_id res chain seq x y z
N MET A 1 -3.67 2.80 -13.21
CA MET A 1 -3.45 3.62 -12.01
C MET A 1 -2.51 4.76 -12.38
N THR A 2 -2.94 6.01 -12.25
CA THR A 2 -2.10 7.17 -12.58
C THR A 2 -1.27 7.54 -11.36
N ARG A 3 0.05 7.69 -11.54
CA ARG A 3 0.99 8.01 -10.45
C ARG A 3 1.52 9.42 -10.64
N ALA A 4 1.73 10.13 -9.53
CA ALA A 4 2.41 11.42 -9.49
C ALA A 4 3.76 11.25 -8.78
N ILE A 5 4.82 11.80 -9.35
CA ILE A 5 6.18 11.65 -8.85
C ILE A 5 6.67 12.99 -8.33
N TYR A 6 7.01 13.05 -7.04
CA TYR A 6 7.59 14.23 -6.40
C TYR A 6 9.07 14.00 -6.11
N ARG A 7 9.85 15.07 -6.17
CA ARG A 7 11.24 15.10 -5.73
C ARG A 7 11.30 15.81 -4.38
N ILE A 8 11.97 15.16 -3.43
CA ILE A 8 12.21 15.68 -2.10
C ILE A 8 13.71 15.98 -1.98
N THR A 9 14.04 17.25 -1.82
CA THR A 9 15.41 17.76 -1.71
C THR A 9 15.64 18.40 -0.34
N GLY A 10 16.87 18.83 -0.09
CA GLY A 10 17.28 19.47 1.16
C GLY A 10 18.01 18.50 2.10
N PRO A 11 18.88 19.01 2.98
CA PRO A 11 19.72 18.20 3.86
C PRO A 11 18.91 17.44 4.92
N ASP A 12 17.72 17.92 5.30
CA ASP A 12 16.89 17.30 6.34
C ASP A 12 15.89 16.27 5.80
N ARG A 13 15.88 16.01 4.48
CA ARG A 13 14.82 15.23 3.80
C ARG A 13 14.57 13.85 4.41
N GLU A 14 15.62 13.11 4.74
CA GLU A 14 15.50 11.75 5.30
C GLU A 14 15.01 11.80 6.75
N ALA A 15 15.58 12.68 7.58
CA ALA A 15 15.15 12.85 8.97
C ALA A 15 13.70 13.34 9.06
N PHE A 16 13.30 14.25 8.16
CA PHE A 16 11.93 14.72 8.01
C PHE A 16 10.97 13.58 7.67
N LEU A 17 11.28 12.77 6.65
CA LEU A 17 10.46 11.60 6.30
C LEU A 17 10.44 10.55 7.41
N GLN A 18 11.57 10.31 8.06
CA GLN A 18 11.74 9.30 9.10
C GLN A 18 10.77 9.49 10.26
N GLY A 19 10.47 10.74 10.64
CA GLY A 19 9.50 11.06 11.69
C GLY A 19 8.02 11.03 11.26
N LEU A 20 7.73 10.84 9.97
CA LEU A 20 6.37 10.96 9.43
C LEU A 20 5.82 9.66 8.85
N VAL A 21 6.68 8.80 8.31
CA VAL A 21 6.25 7.61 7.56
C VAL A 21 6.42 6.32 8.36
N THR A 22 5.67 5.29 8.01
CA THR A 22 5.59 4.03 8.79
C THR A 22 6.80 3.12 8.66
N ASN A 23 7.64 3.31 7.64
CA ASN A 23 8.80 2.45 7.37
C ASN A 23 10.11 3.20 7.57
N ASP A 24 11.21 2.46 7.69
CA ASP A 24 12.53 3.01 7.90
C ASP A 24 13.12 3.56 6.59
N VAL A 25 13.30 4.88 6.55
CA VAL A 25 13.83 5.62 5.40
C VAL A 25 15.31 5.29 5.17
N ALA A 26 16.03 4.83 6.21
CA ALA A 26 17.43 4.39 6.06
C ALA A 26 17.59 3.22 5.07
N LYS A 27 16.52 2.44 4.84
CA LYS A 27 16.50 1.35 3.84
C LYS A 27 16.57 1.84 2.39
N LEU A 28 16.50 3.16 2.15
CA LEU A 28 16.79 3.73 0.83
C LEU A 28 18.21 3.40 0.35
N ALA A 29 19.13 3.10 1.27
CA ALA A 29 20.46 2.60 0.93
C ALA A 29 20.44 1.26 0.17
N ASP A 30 19.38 0.46 0.35
CA ASP A 30 19.23 -0.88 -0.23
C ASP A 30 18.24 -0.91 -1.41
N GLY A 31 17.40 0.12 -1.58
CA GLY A 31 16.43 0.20 -2.68
C GLY A 31 15.16 0.98 -2.33
N ILE A 32 14.06 0.65 -3.00
CA ILE A 32 12.77 1.32 -2.79
C ILE A 32 12.19 0.96 -1.41
N VAL A 33 11.64 1.97 -0.73
CA VAL A 33 10.92 1.80 0.53
C VAL A 33 9.43 2.05 0.30
N TYR A 34 8.59 1.03 0.53
CA TYR A 34 7.14 1.23 0.60
C TYR A 34 6.75 1.71 2.00
N ALA A 35 5.93 2.75 2.09
CA ALA A 35 5.52 3.32 3.37
C ALA A 35 4.13 3.94 3.28
N ALA A 36 3.53 4.16 4.45
CA ALA A 36 2.32 4.97 4.60
C ALA A 36 2.59 6.21 5.45
N PHE A 37 1.77 7.21 5.20
CA PHE A 37 1.59 8.38 6.05
C PHE A 37 0.24 8.26 6.77
N LEU A 38 0.25 8.48 8.09
CA LEU A 38 -0.92 8.23 8.95
C LEU A 38 -1.39 9.49 9.66
N THR A 39 -2.63 9.47 10.11
CA THR A 39 -3.12 10.40 11.11
C THR A 39 -2.47 10.09 12.47
N PRO A 40 -2.47 11.05 13.43
CA PRO A 40 -2.05 10.77 14.80
C PRO A 40 -2.82 9.60 15.46
N GLN A 41 -4.04 9.33 15.00
CA GLN A 41 -4.88 8.21 15.46
C GLN A 41 -4.56 6.88 14.75
N GLY A 42 -3.49 6.83 13.94
CA GLY A 42 -3.05 5.64 13.23
C GLY A 42 -3.92 5.24 12.03
N LYS A 43 -4.75 6.17 11.53
CA LYS A 43 -5.56 5.95 10.33
C LYS A 43 -4.78 6.27 9.07
N TYR A 44 -5.07 5.55 8.01
CA TYR A 44 -4.47 5.75 6.70
C TYR A 44 -4.73 7.17 6.15
N ILE A 45 -3.69 7.83 5.65
CA ILE A 45 -3.80 9.04 4.81
C ILE A 45 -3.40 8.70 3.38
N ALA A 46 -2.21 8.12 3.21
CA ALA A 46 -1.63 7.80 1.91
C ALA A 46 -0.60 6.67 2.02
N ASP A 47 -0.41 5.92 0.93
CA ASP A 47 0.71 5.03 0.68
C ASP A 47 1.53 5.55 -0.50
N PHE A 48 2.84 5.29 -0.46
CA PHE A 48 3.75 5.70 -1.52
C PHE A 48 5.04 4.89 -1.46
N PHE A 49 5.79 4.96 -2.56
CA PHE A 49 7.16 4.47 -2.62
C PHE A 49 8.09 5.66 -2.44
N LEU A 50 9.10 5.49 -1.59
CA LEU A 50 10.26 6.36 -1.52
C LEU A 50 11.38 5.68 -2.29
N ILE A 51 12.03 6.41 -3.19
CA ILE A 51 13.00 5.87 -4.13
C ILE A 51 14.31 6.64 -3.98
N PRO A 52 15.46 5.94 -3.85
CA PRO A 52 16.75 6.61 -3.81
C PRO A 52 17.05 7.25 -5.17
N ALA A 53 17.45 8.53 -5.16
CA ALA A 53 17.77 9.27 -6.37
C ALA A 53 18.85 10.33 -6.10
N ASP A 54 20.11 9.93 -6.24
CA ASP A 54 21.29 10.76 -5.95
C ASP A 54 21.23 11.39 -4.55
N ASP A 55 21.29 12.73 -4.47
CA ASP A 55 21.17 13.53 -3.25
C ASP A 55 19.72 13.91 -2.93
N THR A 56 18.75 13.20 -3.52
CA THR A 56 17.32 13.45 -3.38
C THR A 56 16.56 12.15 -3.08
N VAL A 57 15.30 12.28 -2.69
CA VAL A 57 14.38 11.15 -2.58
C VAL A 57 13.22 11.41 -3.52
N LEU A 58 12.92 10.47 -4.42
CA LEU A 58 11.66 10.53 -5.16
C LEU A 58 10.53 9.92 -4.33
N LEU A 59 9.33 10.46 -4.47
CA LEU A 59 8.11 9.97 -3.86
C LEU A 59 7.11 9.66 -4.97
N ASP A 60 6.77 8.38 -5.12
CA ASP A 60 5.77 7.87 -6.07
C ASP A 60 4.46 7.60 -5.32
N ILE A 61 3.43 8.39 -5.62
CA ILE A 61 2.11 8.35 -4.97
C ILE A 61 0.99 8.24 -6.01
N ASP A 62 -0.17 7.72 -5.60
CA ASP A 62 -1.37 7.77 -6.44
C ASP A 62 -1.77 9.23 -6.71
N ALA A 63 -1.95 9.58 -7.98
CA ALA A 63 -2.22 10.96 -8.39
C ALA A 63 -3.52 11.52 -7.79
N SER A 64 -4.51 10.67 -7.49
CA SER A 64 -5.80 11.10 -6.93
C SER A 64 -5.70 11.67 -5.51
N ILE A 65 -4.65 11.29 -4.76
CA ILE A 65 -4.42 11.75 -3.37
C ILE A 65 -3.12 12.56 -3.22
N ALA A 66 -2.38 12.77 -4.31
CA ALA A 66 -1.07 13.41 -4.31
C ALA A 66 -1.09 14.83 -3.71
N ALA A 67 -1.80 15.77 -4.34
CA ALA A 67 -1.84 17.17 -3.92
C ALA A 67 -2.21 17.39 -2.44
N PRO A 68 -3.32 16.83 -1.90
CA PRO A 68 -3.64 16.99 -0.49
C PRO A 68 -2.63 16.31 0.45
N THR A 69 -1.99 15.22 0.03
CA THR A 69 -0.95 14.54 0.80
C THR A 69 0.31 15.40 0.88
N ILE A 70 0.79 15.94 -0.25
CA ILE A 70 1.97 16.80 -0.31
C ILE A 70 1.75 18.10 0.48
N GLN A 71 0.55 18.70 0.38
CA GLN A 71 0.19 19.85 1.20
C GLN A 71 0.30 19.52 2.69
N ARG A 72 -0.25 18.38 3.11
CA ARG A 72 -0.20 17.95 4.51
C ARG A 72 1.23 17.65 4.97
N LEU A 73 2.03 16.92 4.19
CA LEU A 73 3.45 16.69 4.48
C LEU A 73 4.19 18.03 4.66
N SER A 74 3.96 18.99 3.77
CA SER A 74 4.60 20.31 3.84
C SER A 74 4.30 21.07 5.14
N MET A 75 3.15 20.83 5.77
CA MET A 75 2.82 21.44 7.07
C MET A 75 3.72 20.93 8.21
N TYR A 76 4.26 19.72 8.10
CA TYR A 76 5.18 19.14 9.10
C TYR A 76 6.62 19.62 8.96
N ARG A 77 6.95 20.35 7.88
CA ARG A 77 8.31 20.80 7.57
C ARG A 77 8.83 21.88 8.52
N LEU A 78 8.12 22.31 9.55
CA LEU A 78 8.49 23.50 10.34
C LEU A 78 9.96 23.45 10.79
N ARG A 79 10.80 24.33 10.20
CA ARG A 79 12.26 24.47 10.38
C ARG A 79 13.15 23.40 9.73
N ALA A 80 12.59 22.36 9.12
CA ALA A 80 13.36 21.42 8.31
C ALA A 80 13.70 22.06 6.94
N ASP A 81 14.95 21.98 6.53
CA ASP A 81 15.36 22.38 5.18
C ASP A 81 15.06 21.25 4.20
N VAL A 82 13.83 21.29 3.67
CA VAL A 82 13.29 20.30 2.74
C VAL A 82 12.46 21.01 1.67
N GLN A 83 12.52 20.57 0.43
CA GLN A 83 11.63 21.06 -0.63
C GLN A 83 10.96 19.85 -1.28
N ILE A 84 9.67 19.97 -1.60
CA ILE A 84 8.88 18.91 -2.22
C ILE A 84 8.26 19.49 -3.47
N GLU A 85 8.68 18.98 -4.63
CA GLU A 85 8.29 19.52 -5.93
C GLU A 85 7.82 18.40 -6.85
N GLU A 86 6.77 18.64 -7.63
CA GLU A 86 6.32 17.68 -8.63
C GLU A 86 7.31 17.59 -9.79
N THR A 87 7.54 16.39 -10.30
CA THR A 87 8.44 16.13 -11.42
C THR A 87 7.66 15.77 -12.68
N ALA A 88 8.34 15.81 -13.82
CA ALA A 88 7.81 15.28 -15.09
C ALA A 88 8.10 13.77 -15.26
N LEU A 89 8.60 13.08 -14.23
CA LEU A 89 8.95 11.66 -14.34
C LEU A 89 7.69 10.79 -14.40
N HIS A 90 7.78 9.73 -15.18
CA HIS A 90 6.75 8.73 -15.35
C HIS A 90 7.21 7.41 -14.71
N LEU A 91 6.28 6.75 -14.02
CA LEU A 91 6.50 5.37 -13.57
C LEU A 91 6.59 4.44 -14.79
N HIS A 92 7.67 3.68 -14.84
CA HIS A 92 7.82 2.48 -15.65
C HIS A 92 7.80 1.27 -14.73
N ARG A 93 7.15 0.20 -15.15
CA ARG A 93 7.08 -1.05 -14.39
C ARG A 93 6.99 -2.25 -15.31
N GLY A 94 7.41 -3.40 -14.80
CA GLY A 94 7.38 -4.65 -15.55
C GLY A 94 7.64 -5.85 -14.66
N SER A 95 7.52 -7.04 -15.22
CA SER A 95 7.88 -8.29 -14.56
C SER A 95 9.30 -8.72 -14.93
N GLY A 96 9.81 -9.76 -14.26
CA GLY A 96 11.12 -10.33 -14.54
C GLY A 96 12.28 -9.51 -13.97
N THR A 97 13.44 -9.58 -14.64
CA THR A 97 14.67 -8.93 -14.18
C THR A 97 14.55 -7.41 -14.28
N PRO A 98 14.83 -6.65 -13.20
CA PRO A 98 14.85 -5.19 -13.24
C PRO A 98 15.86 -4.67 -14.28
N PRO A 99 15.53 -3.62 -15.04
CA PRO A 99 16.51 -2.91 -15.85
C PRO A 99 17.56 -2.23 -14.96
N PRO A 100 18.71 -1.78 -15.51
CA PRO A 100 19.79 -1.18 -14.70
C PRO A 100 19.38 0.05 -13.87
N ASP A 101 18.38 0.80 -14.34
CA ASP A 101 17.79 1.97 -13.68
C ASP A 101 16.53 1.62 -12.86
N GLY A 102 16.21 0.34 -12.75
CA GLY A 102 15.03 -0.16 -12.06
C GLY A 102 15.35 -0.79 -10.71
N PHE A 103 14.38 -0.75 -9.83
CA PHE A 103 14.41 -1.40 -8.52
C PHE A 103 13.32 -2.45 -8.45
N ALA A 104 13.55 -3.52 -7.68
CA ALA A 104 12.50 -4.48 -7.37
C ALA A 104 11.35 -3.80 -6.60
N ASP A 105 10.10 -4.18 -6.86
CA ASP A 105 8.97 -3.74 -6.06
C ASP A 105 9.04 -4.38 -4.66
N PRO A 106 9.14 -3.59 -3.58
CA PRO A 106 9.43 -4.12 -2.25
C PRO A 106 8.24 -4.84 -1.61
N ARG A 107 7.04 -4.77 -2.20
CA ARG A 107 5.82 -5.32 -1.60
C ARG A 107 5.71 -6.84 -1.81
N HIS A 108 6.18 -7.32 -2.96
CA HIS A 108 6.21 -8.75 -3.28
C HIS A 108 7.12 -9.01 -4.50
N PRO A 109 7.93 -10.09 -4.53
CA PRO A 109 8.81 -10.40 -5.67
C PRO A 109 8.09 -10.50 -7.02
N ASP A 110 6.88 -11.05 -7.03
CA ASP A 110 6.08 -11.20 -8.26
C ASP A 110 5.49 -9.87 -8.78
N MET A 111 5.59 -8.78 -8.01
CA MET A 111 5.26 -7.44 -8.52
C MET A 111 6.35 -6.87 -9.44
N GLY A 112 7.46 -7.58 -9.62
CA GLY A 112 8.49 -7.24 -10.58
C GLY A 112 9.28 -6.00 -10.16
N TRP A 113 9.35 -5.00 -11.05
CA TRP A 113 10.23 -3.86 -10.89
C TRP A 113 9.57 -2.52 -11.21
N ARG A 114 10.21 -1.44 -10.75
CA ARG A 114 9.84 -0.03 -10.95
C ARG A 114 11.04 0.78 -11.40
N ALA A 115 10.84 1.69 -12.36
CA ALA A 115 11.81 2.70 -12.78
C ALA A 115 11.08 4.04 -13.03
N TYR A 116 11.82 5.15 -13.05
CA TYR A 116 11.25 6.50 -13.16
C TYR A 116 11.98 7.27 -14.25
N ARG A 117 11.27 7.61 -15.33
CA ARG A 117 11.89 8.12 -16.58
C ARG A 117 11.15 9.33 -17.14
N ASP A 118 11.83 10.13 -17.96
CA ASP A 118 11.26 11.36 -18.55
C ASP A 118 10.20 11.12 -19.64
N THR A 119 10.08 9.88 -20.12
CA THR A 119 9.09 9.51 -21.14
C THR A 119 8.03 8.58 -20.54
N PRO A 120 6.77 8.67 -20.96
CA PRO A 120 5.75 7.69 -20.57
C PRO A 120 6.13 6.27 -21.02
N GLN A 121 5.73 5.26 -20.24
CA GLN A 121 5.80 3.87 -20.68
C GLN A 121 4.76 3.65 -21.78
N ALA A 122 5.21 3.20 -22.96
CA ALA A 122 4.33 2.96 -24.10
C ALA A 122 3.56 1.65 -23.98
N ASP A 123 4.22 0.59 -23.49
CA ASP A 123 3.68 -0.77 -23.45
C ASP A 123 3.67 -1.29 -22.01
N ASP A 124 2.48 -1.42 -21.41
CA ASP A 124 2.23 -2.06 -20.13
C ASP A 124 1.03 -3.02 -20.27
N GLU A 125 1.28 -4.23 -20.76
CA GLU A 125 0.26 -5.26 -21.01
C GLU A 125 -0.03 -6.14 -19.77
N ILE A 126 0.66 -5.90 -18.66
CA ILE A 126 0.52 -6.71 -17.45
C ILE A 126 -0.83 -6.39 -16.78
N ASP A 127 -1.58 -7.43 -16.43
CA ASP A 127 -2.76 -7.29 -15.58
C ASP A 127 -2.35 -7.08 -14.12
N TRP A 128 -2.06 -5.83 -13.78
CA TRP A 128 -1.66 -5.44 -12.43
C TRP A 128 -2.77 -5.64 -11.41
N THR A 129 -4.04 -5.60 -11.82
CA THR A 129 -5.16 -5.87 -10.91
C THR A 129 -5.14 -7.34 -10.51
N ALA A 130 -4.94 -8.25 -11.49
CA ALA A 130 -4.80 -9.67 -11.22
C ALA A 130 -3.59 -9.98 -10.32
N LEU A 131 -2.42 -9.37 -10.57
CA LEU A 131 -1.26 -9.52 -9.69
C LEU A 131 -1.53 -9.02 -8.27
N ARG A 132 -2.14 -7.84 -8.12
CA ARG A 132 -2.50 -7.31 -6.80
C ARG A 132 -3.45 -8.25 -6.07
N VAL A 133 -4.49 -8.75 -6.75
CA VAL A 133 -5.44 -9.70 -6.17
C VAL A 133 -4.74 -11.00 -5.77
N ALA A 134 -3.89 -11.55 -6.65
CA ALA A 134 -3.14 -12.77 -6.40
C ALA A 134 -2.23 -12.68 -5.17
N HIS A 135 -1.68 -11.51 -4.86
CA HIS A 135 -0.79 -11.30 -3.71
C HIS A 135 -1.42 -10.49 -2.56
N CYS A 136 -2.74 -10.27 -2.61
CA CYS A 136 -3.49 -9.48 -1.64
C CYS A 136 -2.83 -8.11 -1.37
N ILE A 137 -2.46 -7.39 -2.44
CA ILE A 137 -1.82 -6.07 -2.38
C ILE A 137 -2.91 -5.00 -2.59
N PRO A 138 -3.18 -4.17 -1.57
CA PRO A 138 -4.26 -3.21 -1.62
C PRO A 138 -3.94 -2.02 -2.53
N GLU A 139 -4.98 -1.35 -3.02
CA GLU A 139 -4.89 -0.15 -3.84
C GLU A 139 -5.56 1.05 -3.17
N THR A 140 -4.94 2.23 -3.32
CA THR A 140 -5.51 3.51 -2.89
C THR A 140 -6.89 3.73 -3.52
N GLY A 141 -7.86 4.11 -2.69
CA GLY A 141 -9.22 4.39 -3.12
C GLY A 141 -10.12 3.16 -3.25
N ILE A 142 -9.58 1.94 -3.16
CA ILE A 142 -10.34 0.69 -3.17
C ILE A 142 -10.27 0.01 -1.80
N GLU A 143 -9.12 -0.58 -1.44
CA GLU A 143 -8.91 -1.21 -0.13
C GLU A 143 -8.28 -0.24 0.88
N LEU A 144 -7.53 0.76 0.41
CA LEU A 144 -6.95 1.79 1.27
C LEU A 144 -7.83 3.05 1.24
N THR A 145 -8.55 3.25 2.34
CA THR A 145 -9.44 4.39 2.55
C THR A 145 -9.07 5.10 3.86
N PRO A 146 -9.60 6.31 4.15
CA PRO A 146 -9.34 7.00 5.41
C PRO A 146 -9.71 6.21 6.68
N ASP A 147 -10.57 5.19 6.56
CA ASP A 147 -10.96 4.32 7.66
C ASP A 147 -10.01 3.12 7.85
N THR A 148 -9.08 2.89 6.95
CA THR A 148 -8.16 1.75 6.97
C THR A 148 -7.12 1.88 8.08
N PHE A 149 -6.85 0.75 8.76
CA PHE A 149 -5.67 0.56 9.59
C PHE A 149 -4.64 -0.27 8.82
N ILE A 150 -3.39 0.17 8.78
CA ILE A 150 -2.37 -0.43 7.91
C ILE A 150 -2.08 -1.91 8.19
N LEU A 151 -2.20 -2.36 9.46
CA LEU A 151 -2.01 -3.78 9.79
C LEU A 151 -3.17 -4.65 9.33
N GLU A 152 -4.39 -4.10 9.31
CA GLU A 152 -5.54 -4.77 8.68
C GLU A 152 -5.38 -4.83 7.16
N ALA A 153 -4.65 -3.88 6.56
CA ALA A 153 -4.33 -3.85 5.14
C ALA A 153 -3.05 -4.64 4.77
N GLY A 154 -2.44 -5.35 5.72
CA GLY A 154 -1.29 -6.22 5.44
C GLY A 154 0.05 -5.50 5.28
N PHE A 155 0.19 -4.23 5.70
CA PHE A 155 1.44 -3.47 5.52
C PHE A 155 2.65 -4.15 6.14
N GLU A 156 2.49 -4.95 7.20
CA GLU A 156 3.61 -5.74 7.73
C GLU A 156 4.11 -6.77 6.72
N ARG A 157 3.21 -7.54 6.09
CA ARG A 157 3.54 -8.53 5.06
C ARG A 157 4.12 -7.88 3.80
N LEU A 158 3.69 -6.65 3.51
CA LEU A 158 4.08 -5.90 2.31
C LEU A 158 5.32 -5.02 2.51
N SER A 159 6.10 -5.25 3.58
CA SER A 159 7.28 -4.45 3.92
C SER A 159 6.98 -2.95 3.99
N GLY A 160 5.77 -2.56 4.40
CA GLY A 160 5.25 -1.19 4.43
C GLY A 160 5.33 -0.51 5.80
N VAL A 161 5.76 -1.22 6.84
CA VAL A 161 5.91 -0.70 8.20
C VAL A 161 7.12 -1.34 8.87
N ASP A 162 7.89 -0.56 9.62
CA ASP A 162 8.96 -1.05 10.47
C ASP A 162 8.58 -0.86 11.94
N PHE A 163 8.69 -1.91 12.74
CA PHE A 163 8.42 -1.87 14.17
C PHE A 163 9.68 -1.62 15.03
N HIS A 164 10.86 -1.63 14.41
CA HIS A 164 12.15 -1.38 15.07
C HIS A 164 12.67 0.04 14.83
N LYS A 165 12.04 0.81 13.94
CA LYS A 165 12.41 2.22 13.70
C LYS A 165 12.00 3.13 14.87
N GLY A 166 12.56 4.34 14.85
CA GLY A 166 12.20 5.41 15.77
C GLY A 166 10.76 5.92 15.61
N CYS A 167 10.38 6.90 16.43
CA CYS A 167 9.03 7.42 16.47
C CYS A 167 8.55 8.00 15.13
N TYR A 168 7.29 7.72 14.78
CA TYR A 168 6.60 8.35 13.66
C TYR A 168 5.13 8.66 13.99
N VAL A 169 4.50 9.54 13.23
CA VAL A 169 3.10 9.94 13.43
C VAL A 169 2.15 8.73 13.32
N GLY A 170 1.33 8.50 14.35
CA GLY A 170 0.35 7.39 14.37
C GLY A 170 0.93 6.03 14.79
N GLN A 171 2.21 5.98 15.21
CA GLN A 171 2.86 4.74 15.64
C GLN A 171 2.18 4.08 16.83
N GLU A 172 1.70 4.84 17.82
CA GLU A 172 1.15 4.28 19.07
C GLU A 172 0.02 3.28 18.84
N VAL A 173 -0.92 3.62 17.94
CA VAL A 173 -2.05 2.75 17.60
C VAL A 173 -1.56 1.52 16.83
N THR A 174 -0.64 1.71 15.89
CA THR A 174 -0.05 0.63 15.08
C THR A 174 0.70 -0.37 15.96
N ALA A 175 1.59 0.11 16.85
CA ALA A 175 2.35 -0.71 17.79
C ALA A 175 1.43 -1.44 18.78
N ARG A 176 0.37 -0.78 19.26
CA ARG A 176 -0.63 -1.43 20.13
C ARG A 176 -1.34 -2.58 19.40
N MET A 177 -1.73 -2.39 18.15
CA MET A 177 -2.35 -3.44 17.34
C MET A 177 -1.39 -4.63 17.16
N LYS A 178 -0.10 -4.37 16.89
CA LYS A 178 0.91 -5.42 16.71
C LYS A 178 1.13 -6.27 17.97
N HIS A 179 1.27 -5.63 19.14
CA HIS A 179 1.76 -6.33 20.34
C HIS A 179 0.69 -6.75 21.33
N LYS A 180 -0.50 -6.12 21.30
CA LYS A 180 -1.54 -6.36 22.32
C LYS A 180 -2.82 -7.00 21.77
N THR A 181 -2.95 -7.14 20.45
CA THR A 181 -4.20 -7.55 19.84
C THR A 181 -3.93 -8.63 18.80
N GLN A 182 -4.60 -9.78 18.93
CA GLN A 182 -4.74 -10.68 17.80
C GLN A 182 -5.64 -10.00 16.77
N LEU A 183 -5.12 -9.81 15.55
CA LEU A 183 -5.87 -9.20 14.46
C LEU A 183 -7.12 -10.06 14.15
N ARG A 184 -8.31 -9.50 14.32
CA ARG A 184 -9.60 -10.23 14.15
C ARG A 184 -10.25 -9.98 12.80
N LYS A 185 -9.74 -9.02 12.04
CA LYS A 185 -10.26 -8.61 10.75
C LYS A 185 -9.15 -8.00 9.90
N GLY A 186 -9.29 -8.04 8.59
CA GLY A 186 -8.30 -7.51 7.67
C GLY A 186 -8.52 -8.00 6.25
N LEU A 187 -7.65 -7.56 5.36
CA LEU A 187 -7.63 -7.99 3.97
C LEU A 187 -7.13 -9.43 3.87
N ALA A 188 -7.80 -10.21 3.04
CA ALA A 188 -7.43 -11.56 2.69
C ALA A 188 -7.72 -11.80 1.20
N ARG A 189 -6.96 -12.72 0.61
CA ARG A 189 -7.28 -13.26 -0.71
C ARG A 189 -8.35 -14.34 -0.55
N VAL A 190 -9.35 -14.33 -1.40
CA VAL A 190 -10.42 -15.32 -1.44
C VAL A 190 -10.62 -15.85 -2.85
N HIS A 191 -11.16 -17.07 -2.97
CA HIS A 191 -11.57 -17.67 -4.24
C HIS A 191 -13.09 -17.71 -4.35
N LEU A 192 -13.60 -17.45 -5.56
CA LEU A 192 -15.01 -17.33 -5.88
C LEU A 192 -15.43 -18.52 -6.77
N SER A 193 -16.53 -19.19 -6.44
CA SER A 193 -17.07 -20.27 -7.27
C SER A 193 -17.81 -19.77 -8.52
N GLY A 194 -17.93 -18.46 -8.68
CA GLY A 194 -18.73 -17.80 -9.71
C GLY A 194 -18.53 -16.28 -9.71
N PRO A 195 -19.16 -15.56 -10.65
CA PRO A 195 -18.94 -14.13 -10.82
C PRO A 195 -19.56 -13.32 -9.66
N ALA A 196 -18.75 -12.55 -8.96
CA ALA A 196 -19.19 -11.57 -7.96
C ALA A 196 -18.56 -10.19 -8.23
N LYS A 197 -19.21 -9.12 -7.73
CA LYS A 197 -18.76 -7.75 -7.97
C LYS A 197 -18.01 -7.17 -6.75
N PRO A 198 -17.06 -6.24 -6.97
CA PRO A 198 -16.57 -5.37 -5.90
C PRO A 198 -17.72 -4.69 -5.15
N GLY A 199 -17.58 -4.53 -3.84
CA GLY A 199 -18.60 -4.01 -2.92
C GLY A 199 -19.66 -5.02 -2.49
N THR A 200 -19.60 -6.28 -2.96
CA THR A 200 -20.57 -7.31 -2.54
C THR A 200 -20.35 -7.67 -1.07
N PRO A 201 -21.37 -7.55 -0.20
CA PRO A 201 -21.26 -7.96 1.18
C PRO A 201 -21.04 -9.47 1.31
N LEU A 202 -20.15 -9.84 2.24
CA LEU A 202 -19.89 -11.23 2.57
C LEU A 202 -20.66 -11.64 3.81
N THR A 203 -21.24 -12.84 3.76
CA THR A 203 -21.90 -13.46 4.92
C THR A 203 -21.31 -14.83 5.21
N GLY A 204 -21.11 -15.15 6.49
CA GLY A 204 -20.71 -16.47 6.97
C GLY A 204 -21.71 -16.92 8.01
N ASP A 205 -22.27 -18.12 7.84
CA ASP A 205 -23.37 -18.65 8.65
C ASP A 205 -24.55 -17.66 8.81
N GLY A 206 -24.88 -16.94 7.73
CA GLY A 206 -25.96 -15.94 7.69
C GLY A 206 -25.66 -14.63 8.45
N LYS A 207 -24.43 -14.42 8.93
CA LYS A 207 -24.01 -13.18 9.62
C LYS A 207 -23.05 -12.35 8.75
N PRO A 208 -23.05 -11.01 8.87
CA PRO A 208 -22.07 -10.18 8.17
C PRO A 208 -20.64 -10.58 8.54
N ALA A 209 -19.87 -10.94 7.50
CA ALA A 209 -18.51 -11.47 7.58
C ALA A 209 -17.49 -10.59 6.84
N GLY A 210 -17.91 -9.64 6.00
CA GLY A 210 -16.96 -8.78 5.29
C GLY A 210 -17.55 -8.14 4.04
N GLU A 211 -16.67 -7.76 3.13
CA GLU A 211 -17.00 -7.22 1.81
C GLU A 211 -15.92 -7.60 0.79
N LEU A 212 -16.33 -7.86 -0.46
CA LEU A 212 -15.41 -8.02 -1.59
C LEU A 212 -14.90 -6.65 -2.07
N HIS A 213 -13.61 -6.54 -2.35
CA HIS A 213 -13.00 -5.36 -2.97
C HIS A 213 -12.56 -5.68 -4.40
N SER A 214 -11.26 -5.56 -4.74
CA SER A 214 -10.75 -5.92 -6.07
C SER A 214 -11.07 -7.38 -6.42
N VAL A 215 -11.61 -7.62 -7.61
CA VAL A 215 -11.91 -8.96 -8.16
C VAL A 215 -11.13 -9.14 -9.47
N ALA A 216 -10.47 -10.28 -9.63
CA ALA A 216 -9.79 -10.67 -10.86
C ALA A 216 -10.00 -12.17 -11.12
N GLY A 217 -10.75 -12.50 -12.18
CA GLY A 217 -11.11 -13.89 -12.48
C GLY A 217 -11.93 -14.52 -11.36
N ASP A 218 -11.44 -15.65 -10.85
CA ASP A 218 -12.01 -16.40 -9.72
C ASP A 218 -11.41 -16.01 -8.37
N GLN A 219 -10.60 -14.94 -8.30
CA GLN A 219 -9.98 -14.46 -7.07
C GLN A 219 -10.43 -13.05 -6.72
N ALA A 220 -10.37 -12.71 -5.43
CA ALA A 220 -10.63 -11.36 -4.95
C ALA A 220 -9.79 -11.01 -3.71
N ILE A 221 -9.57 -9.71 -3.50
CA ILE A 221 -9.23 -9.17 -2.19
C ILE A 221 -10.54 -8.91 -1.46
N ALA A 222 -10.67 -9.42 -0.24
CA ALA A 222 -11.83 -9.21 0.61
C ALA A 222 -11.39 -8.64 1.96
N TYR A 223 -12.18 -7.73 2.52
CA TYR A 223 -12.02 -7.36 3.92
C TYR A 223 -12.89 -8.30 4.76
N LEU A 224 -12.25 -9.14 5.56
CA LEU A 224 -12.92 -10.20 6.31
C LEU A 224 -12.90 -9.91 7.80
N ARG A 225 -13.96 -10.32 8.48
CA ARG A 225 -13.96 -10.66 9.90
C ARG A 225 -13.53 -12.12 10.03
N PHE A 226 -12.29 -12.35 10.44
CA PHE A 226 -11.70 -13.70 10.45
C PHE A 226 -12.45 -14.68 11.36
N ASP A 227 -13.10 -14.19 12.41
CA ASP A 227 -13.94 -14.98 13.31
C ASP A 227 -15.27 -15.46 12.67
N ARG A 228 -15.60 -14.95 11.47
CA ARG A 228 -16.85 -15.22 10.75
C ARG A 228 -16.64 -15.68 9.31
N ALA A 229 -15.40 -15.72 8.85
CA ALA A 229 -15.04 -16.13 7.49
C ALA A 229 -14.77 -17.65 7.37
N GLY A 230 -15.42 -18.47 8.20
CA GLY A 230 -15.25 -19.92 8.18
C GLY A 230 -15.91 -20.59 6.97
N ASN A 231 -16.28 -21.86 7.14
CA ASN A 231 -16.98 -22.61 6.11
C ASN A 231 -18.31 -21.94 5.74
N GLY A 232 -18.67 -21.95 4.45
CA GLY A 232 -19.94 -21.38 3.98
C GLY A 232 -19.94 -19.86 3.84
N LEU A 233 -18.78 -19.24 3.60
CA LEU A 233 -18.71 -17.83 3.23
C LEU A 233 -19.37 -17.61 1.86
N MET A 234 -20.23 -16.60 1.76
CA MET A 234 -21.03 -16.31 0.56
C MET A 234 -20.94 -14.83 0.20
N ALA A 235 -20.81 -14.55 -1.10
CA ALA A 235 -20.99 -13.23 -1.72
C ALA A 235 -22.31 -13.25 -2.52
N GLY A 236 -23.41 -12.88 -1.89
CA GLY A 236 -24.74 -13.12 -2.46
C GLY A 236 -25.03 -14.63 -2.56
N ASP A 237 -25.20 -15.13 -3.78
CA ASP A 237 -25.39 -16.55 -4.11
C ASP A 237 -24.08 -17.27 -4.52
N VAL A 238 -22.96 -16.54 -4.57
CA VAL A 238 -21.64 -17.10 -4.92
C VAL A 238 -20.93 -17.63 -3.70
N ALA A 239 -20.49 -18.89 -3.75
CA ALA A 239 -19.67 -19.46 -2.69
C ALA A 239 -18.26 -18.87 -2.73
N VAL A 240 -17.74 -18.53 -1.55
CA VAL A 240 -16.42 -17.95 -1.35
C VAL A 240 -15.61 -18.86 -0.46
N THR A 241 -14.36 -19.12 -0.83
CA THR A 241 -13.42 -19.88 -0.02
C THR A 241 -12.26 -18.99 0.40
N TRP A 242 -11.91 -19.06 1.68
CA TRP A 242 -10.76 -18.39 2.25
C TRP A 242 -9.90 -19.44 2.94
N GLU A 243 -8.68 -19.61 2.44
CA GLU A 243 -7.66 -20.39 3.12
C GLU A 243 -6.90 -19.46 4.05
N LYS A 244 -6.85 -19.83 5.33
CA LYS A 244 -6.10 -19.08 6.32
C LYS A 244 -4.63 -19.47 6.18
N ASP A 245 -3.84 -18.55 5.63
CA ASP A 245 -2.37 -18.62 5.62
C ASP A 245 -1.79 -18.76 7.03
#